data_AF-A0A814EKG6-F1
#
_entry.id   AF-A0A814EKG6-F1
#
_cell.length_a   1.000
_cell.length_b   1.000
_cell.length_c   1.000
_cell.angle_alpha   90.00
_cell.angle_beta   90.00
_cell.angle_gamma   90.00
#
_symmetry.space_group_name_H-M   'P 1'
#
loop_
_entity.id
_entity.type
_entity.pdbx_description
1 polymer ?
#
loop_
_entity_poly.entity_id
_entity_poly.type
_entity_poly.pdbx_seq_one_letter_code
_entity_poly.pdbx_strand_id
1 'polypeptide(L)'
;MNSDTTNVNSDFVEFTTPLDIIVDNMMNEVLNEQLDNFDRLLNTIKQRKERLVLNQLKCIVKYIKDKAISNTKIISDISRKYGVKIQTKEIDRLKKLDFTSKDIDRTFSLLYKWYKQTKLGEIDNILLNSK
;
A
#
# COMPACT_ATOMS: atom_id res chain seq x y z
N MET A 1 10.58 58.54 49.55
CA MET A 1 9.11 58.48 49.59
C MET A 1 8.65 58.69 48.15
N ASN A 2 8.73 57.67 47.31
CA ASN A 2 7.73 56.60 47.06
C ASN A 2 6.42 57.18 46.52
N SER A 3 6.32 57.23 45.20
CA SER A 3 5.03 57.31 44.49
C SER A 3 5.06 56.27 43.37
N ASP A 4 4.62 55.08 43.76
CA ASP A 4 3.95 54.03 43.00
C ASP A 4 4.02 54.17 41.48
N THR A 5 4.93 53.40 40.87
CA THR A 5 4.70 52.85 39.55
C THR A 5 3.53 51.87 39.66
N THR A 6 2.33 52.32 39.33
CA THR A 6 1.20 51.42 39.07
C THR A 6 1.61 50.52 37.92
N ASN A 7 2.04 49.32 38.27
CA ASN A 7 2.28 48.23 37.36
C ASN A 7 0.92 47.85 36.77
N VAL A 8 0.58 48.46 35.63
CA VAL A 8 -0.57 48.05 34.83
C VAL A 8 -0.16 46.72 34.21
N ASN A 9 -0.29 45.63 34.98
CA ASN A 9 -0.48 44.31 34.40
C ASN A 9 -1.79 44.38 33.63
N SER A 10 -1.69 44.87 32.40
CA SER A 10 -2.67 44.69 31.36
C SER A 10 -2.72 43.19 31.10
N ASP A 11 -3.53 42.48 31.87
CA ASP A 11 -4.13 41.23 31.43
C ASP A 11 -4.84 41.55 30.11
N PHE A 12 -4.12 41.35 29.02
CA PHE A 12 -4.60 41.57 27.66
C PHE A 12 -5.63 40.46 27.42
N VAL A 13 -6.89 40.75 27.75
CA VAL A 13 -8.01 39.88 27.41
C VAL A 13 -8.11 39.94 25.89
N GLU A 14 -7.67 38.87 25.21
CA GLU A 14 -7.90 38.71 23.77
C GLU A 14 -9.42 38.75 23.52
N PHE A 15 -9.89 39.90 23.02
CA PHE A 15 -11.27 40.04 22.57
C PHE A 15 -11.40 39.34 21.21
N THR A 16 -11.86 38.09 21.23
CA THR A 16 -12.36 37.44 20.02
C THR A 16 -13.62 38.15 19.58
N THR A 17 -13.58 38.78 18.41
CA THR A 17 -14.76 39.46 17.88
C THR A 17 -15.74 38.41 17.35
N PRO A 18 -17.05 38.71 17.31
CA PRO A 18 -18.02 37.82 16.67
C PRO A 18 -17.67 37.47 15.22
N LEU A 19 -16.94 38.34 14.52
CA LEU A 19 -16.41 38.08 13.18
C LEU A 19 -15.29 37.03 13.20
N ASP A 20 -14.39 37.06 14.17
CA ASP A 20 -13.33 36.05 14.32
C ASP A 20 -13.93 34.66 14.56
N ILE A 21 -14.97 34.57 15.41
CA ILE A 21 -15.68 33.31 15.68
C ILE A 21 -16.36 32.77 14.41
N ILE A 22 -16.95 33.65 13.60
CA ILE A 22 -17.59 33.25 12.34
C ILE A 22 -16.54 32.74 11.35
N VAL A 23 -15.42 33.46 11.21
CA VAL A 23 -14.31 33.05 10.32
C VAL A 23 -13.71 31.73 10.76
N ASP A 24 -13.47 31.52 12.05
CA ASP A 24 -12.94 30.26 12.60
C ASP A 24 -13.89 29.09 12.34
N ASN A 25 -15.20 29.29 12.54
CA ASN A 25 -16.20 28.26 12.24
C ASN A 25 -16.24 27.92 10.75
N MET A 26 -16.22 28.93 9.87
CA MET A 26 -16.16 28.71 8.41
C MET A 26 -14.85 28.02 7.98
N MET A 27 -13.71 28.38 8.58
CA MET A 27 -12.43 27.72 8.31
C MET A 27 -12.44 26.25 8.78
N ASN A 28 -13.05 25.97 9.93
CA ASN A 28 -13.19 24.61 10.45
C ASN A 28 -14.09 23.74 9.56
N GLU A 29 -15.20 24.28 9.05
CA GLU A 29 -16.06 23.58 8.08
C GLU A 29 -15.30 23.22 6.81
N VAL A 30 -14.59 24.19 6.21
CA VAL A 30 -13.77 23.96 5.02
C VAL A 30 -12.67 22.93 5.29
N LEU A 31 -12.00 23.00 6.45
CA LEU A 31 -10.96 22.04 6.83
C LEU A 31 -11.52 20.62 6.95
N ASN A 32 -12.69 20.46 7.59
CA ASN A 32 -13.35 19.17 7.73
C ASN A 32 -13.75 18.57 6.38
N GLU A 33 -14.28 19.38 5.46
CA GLU A 33 -14.58 18.93 4.10
C GLU A 33 -13.32 18.47 3.34
N GLN A 34 -12.19 19.18 3.50
CA GLN A 34 -10.92 18.78 2.89
C GLN A 34 -10.39 17.47 3.48
N LEU A 35 -10.50 17.27 4.79
CA LEU A 35 -10.09 16.03 5.45
C LEU A 35 -10.95 14.84 4.98
N ASP A 36 -12.27 15.01 4.90
CA ASP A 36 -13.18 13.98 4.37
C ASP A 36 -12.86 13.62 2.92
N ASN A 37 -12.55 14.62 2.09
CA ASN A 37 -12.14 14.39 0.70
C ASN A 37 -10.81 13.64 0.62
N PHE A 38 -9.86 13.95 1.50
CA PHE A 38 -8.58 13.24 1.58
C PHE A 38 -8.77 11.78 1.99
N ASP A 39 -9.59 11.51 3.00
CA ASP A 39 -9.90 10.15 3.45
C ASP A 39 -10.59 9.32 2.36
N ARG A 40 -11.52 9.93 1.60
CA ARG A 40 -12.14 9.29 0.43
C ARG A 40 -11.11 8.97 -0.67
N LEU A 41 -10.18 9.87 -0.93
CA LEU A 41 -9.11 9.66 -1.90
C LEU A 41 -8.18 8.53 -1.47
N LEU A 42 -7.75 8.51 -0.20
CA LEU A 42 -6.93 7.45 0.36
C LEU A 42 -7.61 6.09 0.26
N ASN A 43 -8.90 6.00 0.60
CA ASN A 43 -9.67 4.78 0.45
C ASN A 43 -9.77 4.32 -1.01
N THR A 44 -9.95 5.25 -1.95
CA THR A 44 -9.99 4.94 -3.39
C THR A 44 -8.65 4.39 -3.88
N ILE A 45 -7.53 5.01 -3.47
CA ILE A 45 -6.18 4.54 -3.81
C ILE A 45 -5.94 3.14 -3.24
N LYS A 46 -6.33 2.90 -1.98
CA LYS A 46 -6.22 1.60 -1.32
C LYS A 46 -6.98 0.52 -2.08
N GLN A 47 -8.24 0.75 -2.43
CA GLN A 47 -9.06 -0.20 -3.20
C GLN A 47 -8.48 -0.47 -4.59
N ARG A 48 -7.96 0.55 -5.28
CA ARG A 48 -7.30 0.38 -6.59
C ARG A 48 -6.03 -0.46 -6.48
N LYS A 49 -5.22 -0.25 -5.44
CA LYS A 49 -4.03 -1.04 -5.14
C LYS A 49 -4.38 -2.51 -4.89
N GLU A 50 -5.38 -2.76 -4.04
CA GLU A 50 -5.86 -4.13 -3.74
C GLU A 50 -6.36 -4.84 -5.01
N ARG A 51 -7.13 -4.16 -5.86
CA ARG A 51 -7.59 -4.70 -7.14
C ARG A 51 -6.43 -5.02 -8.09
N LEU A 52 -5.42 -4.15 -8.17
CA LEU A 52 -4.23 -4.38 -9.00
C LEU A 52 -3.46 -5.64 -8.56
N VAL A 53 -3.23 -5.78 -7.25
CA VAL A 53 -2.57 -6.96 -6.67
C VAL A 53 -3.35 -8.23 -6.97
N LEU A 54 -4.68 -8.21 -6.75
CA LEU A 54 -5.53 -9.36 -7.02
C LEU A 54 -5.46 -9.79 -8.50
N ASN A 55 -5.47 -8.83 -9.43
CA ASN A 55 -5.35 -9.10 -10.86
C ASN A 55 -3.98 -9.71 -11.20
N GLN A 56 -2.90 -9.16 -10.65
CA GLN A 56 -1.55 -9.70 -10.84
C GLN A 56 -1.44 -11.13 -10.32
N LEU A 57 -2.00 -11.42 -9.15
CA LEU A 57 -1.98 -12.76 -8.58
C LEU A 57 -2.81 -13.75 -9.42
N LYS A 58 -3.99 -13.35 -9.91
CA LYS A 58 -4.77 -14.18 -10.85
C LYS A 58 -3.96 -14.56 -12.09
N CYS A 59 -3.19 -13.63 -12.64
CA CYS A 59 -2.28 -13.93 -13.76
C CYS A 59 -1.21 -14.95 -13.40
N ILE A 60 -0.57 -14.81 -12.23
CA ILE A 60 0.44 -15.77 -11.76
C ILE A 60 -0.18 -17.16 -11.56
N VAL A 61 -1.32 -17.24 -10.86
CA VAL A 61 -2.00 -18.50 -10.57
C VAL A 61 -2.42 -19.19 -11.86
N LYS A 62 -2.97 -18.44 -12.82
CA LYS A 62 -3.29 -18.94 -14.16
C LYS A 62 -2.05 -19.51 -14.83
N TYR A 63 -0.95 -18.75 -14.90
CA TYR A 63 0.30 -19.22 -15.51
C TYR A 63 0.82 -20.52 -14.87
N ILE A 64 0.81 -20.62 -13.54
CA ILE A 64 1.23 -21.83 -12.83
C ILE A 64 0.35 -23.03 -13.21
N LYS A 65 -0.98 -22.83 -13.31
CA LYS A 65 -1.93 -23.89 -13.71
C LYS A 65 -1.71 -24.31 -15.17
N ASP A 66 -1.63 -23.34 -16.09
CA ASP A 66 -1.47 -23.58 -17.53
C ASP A 66 -0.17 -24.34 -17.83
N LYS A 67 0.89 -24.07 -17.06
CA LYS A 67 2.22 -24.71 -17.20
C LYS A 67 2.41 -25.93 -16.28
N ALA A 68 1.40 -26.32 -15.51
CA ALA A 68 1.47 -27.40 -14.52
C ALA A 68 2.68 -27.30 -13.56
N ILE A 69 3.06 -26.09 -13.13
CA ILE A 69 4.25 -25.87 -12.29
C ILE A 69 3.97 -26.33 -10.85
N SER A 70 4.80 -27.25 -10.36
CA SER A 70 4.70 -27.76 -8.99
C SER A 70 5.12 -26.71 -7.94
N ASN A 71 4.59 -26.83 -6.72
CA ASN A 71 4.99 -25.97 -5.61
C ASN A 71 6.47 -26.13 -5.29
N THR A 72 6.98 -27.36 -5.34
CA THR A 72 8.39 -27.66 -5.05
C THR A 72 9.32 -26.94 -6.02
N LYS A 73 8.96 -26.84 -7.30
CA LYS A 73 9.71 -26.09 -8.30
C LYS A 73 9.73 -24.59 -8.00
N ILE A 74 8.57 -24.00 -7.70
CA ILE A 74 8.45 -22.58 -7.34
C ILE A 74 9.32 -22.27 -6.11
N ILE A 75 9.19 -23.07 -5.05
CA ILE A 75 9.92 -22.89 -3.79
C ILE A 75 11.42 -23.04 -4.02
N SER A 76 11.84 -24.05 -4.77
CA SER A 76 13.25 -24.28 -5.11
C SER A 76 13.85 -23.09 -5.87
N ASP A 77 13.14 -22.59 -6.89
CA ASP A 77 13.60 -21.45 -7.69
C ASP A 77 13.69 -20.17 -6.87
N ILE A 78 12.68 -19.89 -6.05
CA ILE A 78 12.67 -18.72 -5.17
C ILE A 78 13.79 -18.83 -4.12
N SER A 79 13.94 -19.99 -3.48
CA SER A 79 14.96 -20.22 -2.45
C SER A 79 16.36 -20.08 -3.04
N ARG A 80 16.60 -20.67 -4.21
CA ARG A 80 17.89 -20.60 -4.92
C ARG A 80 18.24 -19.16 -5.31
N LYS A 81 17.27 -18.39 -5.81
CA LYS A 81 17.52 -17.08 -6.40
C LYS A 81 17.56 -15.95 -5.38
N TYR A 82 16.74 -16.03 -4.33
CA TYR A 82 16.59 -14.96 -3.35
C TYR A 82 17.14 -15.33 -1.96
N GLY A 83 17.59 -16.56 -1.75
CA GLY A 83 18.08 -17.01 -0.44
C GLY A 83 16.99 -17.08 0.64
N VAL A 84 15.71 -17.11 0.25
CA VAL A 84 14.57 -17.08 1.18
C VAL A 84 13.88 -18.44 1.23
N LYS A 85 13.67 -18.97 2.44
CA LYS A 85 12.79 -20.13 2.64
C LYS A 85 11.32 -19.71 2.57
N ILE A 86 10.57 -20.36 1.69
CA ILE A 86 9.09 -20.25 1.61
C ILE A 86 8.50 -21.63 1.91
N GLN A 87 7.44 -21.65 2.71
CA GLN A 87 6.72 -22.87 3.02
C GLN A 87 5.69 -23.20 1.95
N THR A 88 5.48 -24.49 1.67
CA THR A 88 4.49 -24.96 0.69
C THR A 88 3.09 -24.41 0.95
N LYS A 89 2.69 -24.34 2.23
CA LYS A 89 1.40 -23.79 2.65
C LYS A 89 1.18 -22.33 2.22
N GLU A 90 2.25 -21.53 2.12
CA GLU A 90 2.17 -20.13 1.69
C GLU A 90 1.88 -20.05 0.19
N ILE A 91 2.49 -20.91 -0.62
CA ILE A 91 2.20 -21.02 -2.05
C ILE A 91 0.78 -21.54 -2.29
N ASP A 92 0.33 -22.51 -1.48
CA ASP A 92 -1.02 -23.07 -1.59
C ASP A 92 -2.10 -22.03 -1.29
N ARG A 93 -1.91 -21.19 -0.26
CA ARG A 93 -2.82 -20.08 0.06
C ARG A 93 -2.94 -19.09 -1.11
N LEU A 94 -1.80 -18.72 -1.70
CA LEU A 94 -1.78 -17.84 -2.88
C LEU A 94 -2.49 -18.46 -4.08
N LYS A 95 -2.32 -19.77 -4.33
CA LYS A 95 -3.01 -20.49 -5.41
C LYS A 95 -4.52 -20.54 -5.22
N LYS A 96 -4.99 -20.57 -3.97
CA LYS A 96 -6.42 -20.54 -3.61
C LYS A 96 -7.02 -19.14 -3.66
N LEU A 97 -6.20 -18.11 -3.90
CA LEU A 97 -6.58 -16.71 -3.77
C LEU A 97 -7.15 -16.37 -2.37
N ASP A 98 -6.72 -17.14 -1.37
CA ASP A 98 -7.18 -17.03 0.02
C ASP A 98 -6.04 -16.43 0.84
N PHE A 99 -6.03 -15.10 0.95
CA PHE A 99 -4.96 -14.33 1.59
C PHE A 99 -5.50 -13.08 2.27
N THR A 100 -4.90 -12.74 3.42
CA THR A 100 -5.14 -11.47 4.09
C THR A 100 -4.23 -10.38 3.52
N SER A 101 -4.53 -9.10 3.77
CA SER A 101 -3.65 -7.98 3.36
C SER A 101 -2.21 -8.12 3.85
N LYS A 102 -1.97 -8.83 4.97
CA LYS A 102 -0.64 -9.10 5.52
C LYS A 102 0.13 -10.19 4.76
N ASP A 103 -0.56 -11.17 4.18
CA ASP A 103 0.06 -12.26 3.41
C ASP A 103 0.53 -11.80 2.02
N ILE A 104 -0.03 -10.68 1.53
CA ILE A 104 0.25 -10.08 0.22
C ILE A 104 1.66 -9.51 0.14
N ASP A 105 2.24 -8.99 1.23
CA ASP A 105 3.42 -8.15 1.03
C ASP A 105 4.71 -8.95 0.81
N ARG A 106 4.95 -10.05 1.54
CA ARG A 106 6.21 -10.81 1.39
C ARG A 106 6.11 -11.91 0.33
N THR A 107 5.16 -12.82 0.47
CA THR A 107 5.09 -14.04 -0.34
C THR A 107 4.65 -13.71 -1.77
N PHE A 108 3.67 -12.80 -1.95
CA PHE A 108 3.29 -12.36 -3.29
C PHE A 108 4.39 -11.53 -3.96
N SER A 109 5.13 -10.67 -3.25
CA SER A 109 6.26 -9.94 -3.86
C SER A 109 7.34 -10.88 -4.41
N LEU A 110 7.70 -11.92 -3.66
CA LEU A 110 8.68 -12.92 -4.12
C LEU A 110 8.16 -13.71 -5.32
N LEU A 111 6.89 -14.13 -5.25
CA LEU A 111 6.25 -14.89 -6.32
C LEU A 111 6.10 -14.05 -7.60
N TYR A 112 5.75 -12.77 -7.50
CA TYR A 112 5.63 -11.85 -8.63
C TYR A 112 6.98 -11.60 -9.30
N LYS A 113 8.04 -11.40 -8.51
CA LYS A 113 9.41 -11.26 -9.04
C LYS A 113 9.86 -12.53 -9.76
N TRP A 114 9.62 -13.70 -9.16
CA TRP A 114 9.88 -14.99 -9.80
C TRP A 114 9.10 -15.11 -11.13
N TYR A 115 7.79 -14.88 -11.11
CA TYR A 115 6.93 -14.97 -12.30
C TYR A 115 7.44 -14.09 -13.45
N LYS A 116 7.74 -12.81 -13.18
CA LYS A 116 8.26 -11.87 -14.19
C LYS A 116 9.54 -12.40 -14.82
N GLN A 117 10.48 -12.89 -14.02
CA GLN A 117 11.76 -13.38 -14.53
C GLN A 117 11.59 -14.66 -15.34
N THR A 118 10.73 -15.58 -14.91
CA THR A 118 10.45 -16.82 -15.65
C THR A 118 9.82 -16.49 -17.01
N LYS A 119 8.82 -15.61 -17.04
CA LYS A 119 8.17 -15.14 -18.28
C LYS A 119 9.14 -14.43 -19.24
N LEU A 120 10.01 -13.57 -18.72
CA LEU A 120 11.02 -12.89 -19.55
C LEU A 120 12.01 -13.90 -20.13
N GLY A 121 12.50 -14.84 -19.31
CA GLY A 121 13.37 -15.91 -19.78
C GLY A 121 12.72 -16.81 -20.84
N GLU A 122 11.42 -17.07 -20.75
CA GLU A 122 10.68 -17.79 -21.81
C GLU A 122 10.69 -17.00 -23.14
N ILE A 123 10.48 -15.68 -23.08
CA ILE A 123 10.46 -14.82 -24.26
C ILE A 123 11.85 -14.76 -24.91
N ASP A 124 12.90 -14.55 -24.11
CA ASP A 124 14.28 -14.52 -24.60
C ASP A 124 14.66 -15.83 -25.29
N ASN A 125 14.22 -16.97 -24.75
CA ASN A 125 14.49 -18.28 -25.31
C ASN A 125 13.71 -18.53 -26.62
N ILE A 126 12.49 -18.00 -26.75
CA ILE A 126 11.74 -18.03 -28.01
C ILE A 126 12.48 -17.20 -29.07
N LEU A 127 12.91 -15.98 -28.73
CA LEU A 127 13.59 -15.07 -29.64
C LEU A 127 14.96 -15.60 -30.12
N LEU A 128 15.66 -16.34 -29.26
CA LEU A 128 16.96 -16.94 -29.59
C LEU A 128 16.82 -18.18 -30.48
N ASN A 129 15.76 -18.98 -30.30
CA ASN A 129 15.52 -20.19 -31.08
C ASN A 129 14.73 -19.96 -32.39
N SER A 130 14.33 -18.71 -32.68
CA SER A 130 13.65 -18.33 -33.92
C SER A 130 14.58 -17.75 -34.99
N LYS A 131 15.90 -17.93 -34.85
CA LYS A 131 16.94 -17.55 -35.83
C LYS A 131 17.56 -18.79 -36.44
#